data_AF-A0A445EZJ1-F1
#
_entry.id   AF-A0A445EZJ1-F1
#
_cell.length_a   1.000
_cell.length_b   1.000
_cell.length_c   1.000
_cell.angle_alpha   90.00
_cell.angle_beta   90.00
_cell.angle_gamma   90.00
#
_symmetry.space_group_name_H-M   'P 1'
#
loop_
_entity.id
_entity.type
_entity.pdbx_description
1 polymer ?
#
loop_
_entity_poly.entity_id
_entity_poly.type
_entity_poly.pdbx_seq_one_letter_code
_entity_poly.pdbx_strand_id
1 'polypeptide(L)'
;MHAHTQRPPFPSKGLTTSFRFTLKTLLFLCFCFFHLPLSTSSEPTHSFPKEAFPAKHGYLPISPTSTSSIFYAFYEAQNSTLPLSQATLLIWLQGGPGCSSMIGNLYELGPWRVTESLTIQPNPGTWNRIFGLLFLDSPIGTGFSVASTPQEIPKDQNTVAKHLFAATTSFLQLDPVFKNSPIYITGESYAGKYVPAIGYYILEKNANLKVSERVNLAGVAIGDGLTDPETQVATHALNAYYVGLINERQKHELTQMRNWSEATDARNKVLRMLQNMTGLATLYDYTTKVPYEDDLVENS
;
A
#
# COMPACT_ATOMS: atom_id res chain seq x y z
N MET A 1 -62.10 -17.72 -10.22
CA MET A 1 -61.09 -18.79 -10.42
C MET A 1 -59.87 -18.45 -9.55
N HIS A 2 -59.00 -19.40 -9.24
CA HIS A 2 -57.85 -19.29 -8.31
C HIS A 2 -56.80 -18.20 -8.71
N ALA A 3 -55.94 -17.66 -7.81
CA ALA A 3 -55.90 -17.65 -6.33
C ALA A 3 -54.90 -16.57 -5.81
N HIS A 4 -54.86 -16.37 -4.48
CA HIS A 4 -54.00 -15.47 -3.69
C HIS A 4 -52.51 -15.93 -3.63
N THR A 5 -51.51 -15.12 -3.22
CA THR A 5 -51.25 -14.67 -1.82
C THR A 5 -50.31 -13.47 -1.63
N GLN A 6 -50.43 -12.81 -0.46
CA GLN A 6 -49.45 -11.91 0.16
C GLN A 6 -49.34 -12.19 1.69
N ARG A 7 -48.41 -11.49 2.38
CA ARG A 7 -47.95 -11.58 3.80
C ARG A 7 -49.01 -11.06 4.82
N PRO A 8 -48.82 -11.02 6.18
CA PRO A 8 -47.74 -11.48 7.12
C PRO A 8 -48.35 -12.43 8.22
N PRO A 9 -48.12 -12.45 9.58
CA PRO A 9 -47.12 -11.86 10.51
C PRO A 9 -46.58 -12.84 11.65
N PHE A 10 -46.17 -12.28 12.81
CA PHE A 10 -45.77 -12.91 14.11
C PHE A 10 -46.97 -12.92 15.14
N PRO A 11 -46.91 -13.32 16.46
CA PRO A 11 -45.76 -13.64 17.35
C PRO A 11 -45.90 -14.72 18.51
N SER A 12 -44.74 -15.14 19.05
CA SER A 12 -44.43 -15.37 20.50
C SER A 12 -44.92 -16.60 21.33
N LYS A 13 -44.14 -16.87 22.40
CA LYS A 13 -44.36 -17.72 23.60
C LYS A 13 -44.27 -19.25 23.43
N GLY A 14 -43.87 -19.93 24.52
CA GLY A 14 -43.70 -21.38 24.63
C GLY A 14 -43.71 -21.82 26.10
N LEU A 15 -43.46 -23.11 26.39
CA LEU A 15 -43.37 -23.64 27.76
C LEU A 15 -42.44 -24.85 27.87
N THR A 16 -42.13 -25.23 29.12
CA THR A 16 -41.12 -26.22 29.54
C THR A 16 -41.61 -27.66 29.65
N THR A 17 -40.70 -28.62 29.51
CA THR A 17 -40.53 -29.72 30.48
C THR A 17 -39.10 -30.27 30.44
N SER A 18 -38.66 -30.97 31.50
CA SER A 18 -37.29 -31.48 31.65
C SER A 18 -37.25 -32.99 31.84
N PHE A 19 -36.10 -33.60 31.51
CA PHE A 19 -35.74 -34.93 31.99
C PHE A 19 -34.26 -34.94 32.42
N ARG A 20 -33.98 -35.61 33.55
CA ARG A 20 -32.65 -35.95 34.07
C ARG A 20 -32.70 -37.41 34.52
N PHE A 21 -31.74 -38.26 34.14
CA PHE A 21 -31.36 -39.43 34.96
C PHE A 21 -29.93 -39.93 34.63
N THR A 22 -29.00 -39.45 35.45
CA THR A 22 -27.71 -40.02 35.91
C THR A 22 -27.11 -41.32 35.32
N LEU A 23 -25.95 -41.18 34.67
CA LEU A 23 -24.62 -41.77 34.98
C LEU A 23 -24.50 -43.17 35.68
N LYS A 24 -23.63 -44.02 35.10
CA LYS A 24 -22.81 -45.15 35.66
C LYS A 24 -23.15 -46.61 35.26
N THR A 25 -22.65 -47.03 34.09
CA THR A 25 -22.05 -48.36 33.84
C THR A 25 -21.04 -48.21 32.70
N LEU A 26 -19.73 -48.29 32.98
CA LEU A 26 -18.88 -49.49 32.97
C LEU A 26 -18.53 -49.94 31.52
N LEU A 27 -17.53 -49.33 30.86
CA LEU A 27 -16.09 -49.63 30.98
C LEU A 27 -15.68 -50.93 30.24
N PHE A 28 -15.76 -50.92 28.89
CA PHE A 28 -15.03 -51.87 28.03
C PHE A 28 -14.86 -51.34 26.58
N LEU A 29 -13.80 -50.57 26.32
CA LEU A 29 -13.19 -50.32 24.99
C LEU A 29 -12.02 -49.33 25.15
N CYS A 30 -10.92 -49.78 25.75
CA CYS A 30 -9.69 -48.98 25.92
C CYS A 30 -8.47 -49.81 25.56
N PHE A 31 -8.31 -50.14 24.28
CA PHE A 31 -7.07 -50.71 23.70
C PHE A 31 -7.07 -50.58 22.17
N CYS A 32 -6.76 -49.38 21.66
CA CYS A 32 -6.39 -49.13 20.26
C CYS A 32 -5.62 -47.81 20.08
N PHE A 33 -4.82 -47.42 21.09
CA PHE A 33 -3.85 -46.30 20.97
C PHE A 33 -2.46 -46.87 20.73
N PHE A 34 -2.11 -47.10 19.46
CA PHE A 34 -0.72 -47.38 19.06
C PHE A 34 -0.38 -46.62 17.76
N HIS A 35 0.49 -45.63 17.94
CA HIS A 35 1.27 -44.89 16.94
C HIS A 35 0.74 -44.83 15.49
N LEU A 36 0.04 -43.74 15.16
CA LEU A 36 0.57 -42.93 14.07
C LEU A 36 1.82 -42.21 14.60
N PRO A 37 2.92 -42.11 13.86
CA PRO A 37 3.90 -41.08 14.14
C PRO A 37 3.22 -39.73 13.94
N LEU A 38 3.25 -38.87 14.96
CA LEU A 38 2.95 -37.47 14.73
C LEU A 38 4.11 -36.92 13.89
N SER A 39 3.91 -36.82 12.58
CA SER A 39 4.86 -36.16 11.69
C SER A 39 5.06 -34.74 12.19
N THR A 40 6.17 -34.50 12.88
CA THR A 40 6.64 -33.16 13.17
C THR A 40 6.87 -32.50 11.82
N SER A 41 5.96 -31.63 11.41
CA SER A 41 6.20 -30.71 10.31
C SER A 41 7.50 -29.98 10.63
N SER A 42 8.53 -30.21 9.84
CA SER A 42 9.71 -29.36 9.89
C SER A 42 9.23 -27.96 9.53
N GLU A 43 9.21 -27.06 10.51
CA GLU A 43 9.10 -25.62 10.29
C GLU A 43 10.00 -25.28 9.09
N PRO A 44 9.46 -24.69 8.00
CA PRO A 44 10.22 -24.48 6.79
C PRO A 44 11.43 -23.61 7.13
N THR A 45 12.64 -24.16 6.97
CA THR A 45 13.89 -23.58 7.47
C THR A 45 14.35 -22.32 6.72
N HIS A 46 13.43 -21.65 6.04
CA HIS A 46 13.58 -20.34 5.40
C HIS A 46 13.41 -19.22 6.43
N SER A 47 14.13 -19.30 7.56
CA SER A 47 14.29 -18.15 8.44
C SER A 47 15.07 -17.07 7.70
N PHE A 48 14.42 -15.96 7.36
CA PHE A 48 15.07 -14.83 6.71
C PHE A 48 16.27 -14.32 7.54
N PRO A 49 17.36 -13.86 6.91
CA PRO A 49 18.48 -13.23 7.62
C PRO A 49 17.98 -12.10 8.53
N LYS A 50 18.56 -11.98 9.73
CA LYS A 50 18.16 -10.99 10.74
C LYS A 50 18.34 -9.55 10.23
N GLU A 51 19.29 -9.41 9.31
CA GLU A 51 19.70 -8.20 8.61
C GLU A 51 18.65 -7.71 7.59
N ALA A 52 17.60 -8.50 7.32
CA ALA A 52 16.49 -8.14 6.43
C ALA A 52 15.26 -7.55 7.14
N PHE A 53 15.16 -7.72 8.45
CA PHE A 53 14.07 -7.12 9.22
C PHE A 53 14.24 -5.59 9.25
N PRO A 54 13.14 -4.81 9.18
CA PRO A 54 13.20 -3.38 9.44
C PRO A 54 13.81 -3.09 10.81
N ALA A 55 14.63 -2.04 10.91
CA ALA A 55 15.17 -1.57 12.18
C ALA A 55 14.05 -1.22 13.17
N LYS A 56 12.93 -0.69 12.65
CA LYS A 56 11.66 -0.51 13.37
C LYS A 56 10.49 -0.76 12.42
N HIS A 57 9.42 -1.36 12.90
CA HIS A 57 8.17 -1.52 12.13
C HIS A 57 6.97 -1.58 13.08
N GLY A 58 5.75 -1.44 12.55
CA GLY A 58 4.52 -1.50 13.33
C GLY A 58 3.47 -0.52 12.84
N TYR A 59 2.70 0.05 13.76
CA TYR A 59 1.52 0.85 13.45
C TYR A 59 1.64 2.26 14.04
N LEU A 60 1.35 3.26 13.22
CA LEU A 60 1.36 4.69 13.57
C LEU A 60 -0.10 5.17 13.69
N PRO A 61 -0.60 5.44 14.91
CA PRO A 61 -1.94 5.98 15.09
C PRO A 61 -2.07 7.34 14.39
N ILE A 62 -3.21 7.54 13.71
CA ILE A 62 -3.52 8.77 12.96
C ILE A 62 -4.62 9.61 13.62
N SER A 63 -5.32 9.07 14.62
CA SER A 63 -6.37 9.75 15.40
C SER A 63 -6.39 9.21 16.83
N PRO A 64 -6.64 10.04 17.86
CA PRO A 64 -6.82 9.58 19.24
C PRO A 64 -8.23 8.99 19.51
N THR A 65 -9.17 9.09 18.56
CA THR A 65 -10.56 8.62 18.72
C THR A 65 -10.90 7.40 17.86
N SER A 66 -9.90 6.77 17.25
CA SER A 66 -10.05 5.62 16.35
C SER A 66 -8.84 4.69 16.51
N THR A 67 -8.99 3.40 16.14
CA THR A 67 -7.85 2.45 16.04
C THR A 67 -7.21 2.44 14.65
N SER A 68 -7.73 3.26 13.72
CA SER A 68 -7.14 3.49 12.40
C SER A 68 -5.69 3.94 12.52
N SER A 69 -4.81 3.26 11.79
CA SER A 69 -3.35 3.42 11.88
C SER A 69 -2.64 3.04 10.59
N ILE A 70 -1.58 3.76 10.28
CA ILE A 70 -0.73 3.50 9.12
C ILE A 70 0.38 2.53 9.53
N PHE A 71 0.50 1.41 8.82
CA PHE A 71 1.63 0.50 8.96
C PHE A 71 2.90 1.15 8.39
N TYR A 72 4.04 0.90 9.06
CA TYR A 72 5.34 1.36 8.60
C TYR A 72 6.42 0.28 8.70
N ALA A 73 7.40 0.38 7.79
CA ALA A 73 8.70 -0.25 7.91
C ALA A 73 9.80 0.82 7.80
N PHE A 74 10.71 0.84 8.76
CA PHE A 74 11.82 1.79 8.84
C PHE A 74 13.18 1.08 8.79
N TYR A 75 14.08 1.58 7.96
CA TYR A 75 15.46 1.11 7.84
C TYR A 75 16.42 2.29 8.01
N GLU A 76 17.43 2.11 8.86
CA GLU A 76 18.46 3.13 9.10
C GLU A 76 19.47 3.24 7.94
N ALA A 77 20.17 4.38 7.89
CA ALA A 77 21.20 4.68 6.90
C ALA A 77 22.48 3.90 7.18
N GLN A 78 22.88 2.99 6.28
CA GLN A 78 24.04 2.10 6.47
C GLN A 78 25.37 2.84 6.55
N ASN A 79 25.60 3.82 5.67
CA ASN A 79 26.89 4.53 5.54
C ASN A 79 26.72 6.05 5.79
N SER A 80 25.87 6.44 6.75
CA SER A 80 25.76 7.85 7.14
C SER A 80 27.05 8.34 7.80
N THR A 81 27.71 9.33 7.20
CA THR A 81 28.80 10.08 7.86
C THR A 81 28.28 11.14 8.83
N LEU A 82 26.97 11.39 8.85
CA LEU A 82 26.27 12.26 9.79
C LEU A 82 25.82 11.46 11.03
N PRO A 83 25.78 12.08 12.23
CA PRO A 83 25.11 11.50 13.40
C PRO A 83 23.66 11.11 13.09
N LEU A 84 23.12 10.09 13.79
CA LEU A 84 21.76 9.59 13.54
C LEU A 84 20.68 10.70 13.64
N SER A 85 20.86 11.68 14.53
CA SER A 85 19.98 12.85 14.69
C SER A 85 20.10 13.92 13.60
N GLN A 86 20.98 13.72 12.62
CA GLN A 86 21.18 14.54 11.43
C GLN A 86 21.05 13.72 10.14
N ALA A 87 20.86 12.40 10.24
CA ALA A 87 20.67 11.53 9.10
C ALA A 87 19.37 11.92 8.36
N THR A 88 19.47 12.10 7.04
CA THR A 88 18.34 12.46 6.17
C THR A 88 17.35 11.31 6.09
N LEU A 89 16.07 11.61 6.30
CA LEU A 89 14.97 10.66 6.16
C LEU A 89 14.26 10.84 4.82
N LEU A 90 14.01 9.73 4.12
CA LEU A 90 13.09 9.67 2.98
C LEU A 90 11.84 8.91 3.40
N ILE A 91 10.67 9.54 3.27
CA ILE A 91 9.38 8.88 3.44
C ILE A 91 8.88 8.43 2.08
N TRP A 92 8.84 7.12 1.82
CA TRP A 92 8.38 6.56 0.54
C TRP A 92 6.89 6.24 0.56
N LEU A 93 6.22 6.62 -0.54
CA LEU A 93 4.79 6.41 -0.80
C LEU A 93 4.60 5.77 -2.19
N GLN A 94 4.03 4.57 -2.24
CA GLN A 94 3.60 3.98 -3.52
C GLN A 94 2.38 4.72 -4.10
N GLY A 95 2.11 4.49 -5.39
CA GLY A 95 0.94 5.00 -6.09
C GLY A 95 -0.33 4.13 -5.95
N GLY A 96 -0.83 3.65 -7.09
CA GLY A 96 -2.13 2.98 -7.20
C GLY A 96 -3.22 3.90 -7.78
N PRO A 97 -4.13 4.49 -6.97
CA PRO A 97 -4.06 4.65 -5.51
C PRO A 97 -4.25 3.37 -4.72
N GLY A 98 -3.65 3.30 -3.52
CA GLY A 98 -3.84 2.20 -2.59
C GLY A 98 -2.94 0.99 -2.81
N CYS A 99 -1.84 1.13 -3.56
CA CYS A 99 -0.78 0.13 -3.60
C CYS A 99 0.08 0.20 -2.33
N SER A 100 0.54 -0.94 -1.82
CA SER A 100 1.41 -0.99 -0.63
C SER A 100 2.81 -0.44 -0.92
N SER A 101 3.35 0.35 0.00
CA SER A 101 4.75 0.80 -0.02
C SER A 101 5.74 -0.32 0.30
N MET A 102 5.25 -1.51 0.65
CA MET A 102 6.09 -2.72 0.68
C MET A 102 6.51 -3.16 -0.73
N ILE A 103 5.86 -2.70 -1.80
CA ILE A 103 6.34 -2.88 -3.18
C ILE A 103 7.68 -2.15 -3.35
N GLY A 104 7.72 -0.84 -3.05
CA GLY A 104 8.95 -0.06 -3.04
C GLY A 104 10.04 -0.58 -2.10
N ASN A 105 9.64 -1.19 -0.98
CA ASN A 105 10.58 -1.86 -0.07
C ASN A 105 11.19 -3.13 -0.69
N LEU A 106 10.35 -4.06 -1.15
CA LEU A 106 10.72 -5.46 -1.44
C LEU A 106 11.02 -5.76 -2.92
N TYR A 107 10.79 -4.82 -3.83
CA TYR A 107 11.13 -4.97 -5.25
C TYR A 107 12.01 -3.84 -5.78
N GLU A 108 11.90 -2.62 -5.23
CA GLU A 108 12.52 -1.43 -5.81
C GLU A 108 13.80 -0.98 -5.07
N LEU A 109 13.65 -0.28 -3.94
CA LEU A 109 14.69 0.57 -3.35
C LEU A 109 15.00 0.31 -1.87
N GLY A 110 14.25 -0.58 -1.20
CA GLY A 110 14.59 -1.07 0.13
C GLY A 110 15.83 -2.00 0.12
N PRO A 111 16.39 -2.32 1.31
CA PRO A 111 17.66 -3.05 1.43
C PRO A 111 17.67 -4.49 0.92
N TRP A 112 16.50 -5.12 0.78
CA TRP A 112 16.35 -6.52 0.37
C TRP A 112 15.25 -6.66 -0.67
N ARG A 113 15.46 -7.53 -1.65
CA ARG A 113 14.48 -7.84 -2.70
C ARG A 113 13.99 -9.28 -2.58
N VAL A 114 12.69 -9.48 -2.79
CA VAL A 114 12.10 -10.80 -3.02
C VAL A 114 12.48 -11.28 -4.42
N THR A 115 12.72 -12.58 -4.57
CA THR A 115 13.03 -13.25 -5.84
C THR A 115 11.82 -14.08 -6.31
N GLU A 116 11.84 -14.47 -7.59
CA GLU A 116 10.87 -15.42 -8.18
C GLU A 116 10.74 -16.72 -7.35
N SER A 117 11.84 -17.18 -6.74
CA SER A 117 11.87 -18.33 -5.83
C SER A 117 11.32 -18.08 -4.42
N LEU A 118 10.68 -16.93 -4.18
CA LEU A 118 10.16 -16.45 -2.88
C LEU A 118 11.22 -16.39 -1.76
N THR A 119 12.49 -16.35 -2.12
CA THR A 119 13.62 -16.06 -1.21
C THR A 119 13.95 -14.57 -1.25
N ILE A 120 14.80 -14.10 -0.34
CA ILE A 120 15.27 -12.71 -0.35
C ILE A 120 16.78 -12.59 -0.58
N GLN A 121 17.18 -11.53 -1.26
CA GLN A 121 18.58 -11.18 -1.55
C GLN A 121 18.86 -9.70 -1.26
N PRO A 122 20.11 -9.30 -0.94
CA PRO A 122 20.45 -7.89 -0.75
C PRO A 122 20.23 -7.08 -2.03
N ASN A 123 19.74 -5.84 -1.89
CA ASN A 123 19.56 -4.90 -2.99
C ASN A 123 20.81 -4.01 -3.14
N PRO A 124 21.68 -4.21 -4.14
CA PRO A 124 22.87 -3.35 -4.34
C PRO A 124 22.51 -1.91 -4.71
N GLY A 125 21.28 -1.66 -5.20
CA GLY A 125 20.75 -0.33 -5.51
C GLY A 125 20.07 0.38 -4.34
N THR A 126 19.99 -0.23 -3.14
CA THR A 126 19.20 0.27 -2.01
C THR A 126 19.46 1.75 -1.70
N TRP A 127 18.41 2.50 -1.42
CA TRP A 127 18.52 3.90 -1.02
C TRP A 127 18.97 4.05 0.44
N ASN A 128 18.78 3.01 1.28
CA ASN A 128 19.26 3.06 2.67
C ASN A 128 20.78 2.94 2.82
N ARG A 129 21.52 2.81 1.71
CA ARG A 129 22.98 2.94 1.70
C ARG A 129 23.47 4.27 2.30
N ILE A 130 22.66 5.35 2.19
CA ILE A 130 22.97 6.70 2.69
C ILE A 130 21.79 7.43 3.37
N PHE A 131 20.55 6.93 3.26
CA PHE A 131 19.35 7.56 3.83
C PHE A 131 18.66 6.67 4.87
N GLY A 132 17.96 7.26 5.83
CA GLY A 132 16.93 6.53 6.58
C GLY A 132 15.69 6.39 5.71
N LEU A 133 15.17 5.18 5.50
CA LEU A 133 13.98 4.93 4.68
C LEU A 133 12.79 4.60 5.56
N LEU A 134 11.71 5.37 5.45
CA LEU A 134 10.42 5.13 6.10
C LEU A 134 9.37 4.83 5.03
N PHE A 135 9.02 3.55 4.85
CA PHE A 135 7.92 3.13 3.99
C PHE A 135 6.60 3.23 4.75
N LEU A 136 5.60 3.91 4.18
CA LEU A 136 4.26 4.04 4.78
C LEU A 136 3.20 3.44 3.86
N ASP A 137 2.41 2.48 4.34
CA ASP A 137 1.26 1.95 3.61
C ASP A 137 0.11 2.97 3.67
N SER A 138 -0.24 3.58 2.53
CA SER A 138 -1.17 4.71 2.50
C SER A 138 -2.10 4.67 1.28
N PRO A 139 -3.40 4.99 1.43
CA PRO A 139 -4.11 5.35 2.66
C PRO A 139 -4.31 4.20 3.66
N ILE A 140 -4.99 4.46 4.79
CA ILE A 140 -5.47 3.36 5.66
C ILE A 140 -6.40 2.43 4.88
N GLY A 141 -6.30 1.12 5.13
CA GLY A 141 -6.88 0.07 4.29
C GLY A 141 -5.96 -0.46 3.19
N THR A 142 -4.81 0.18 2.95
CA THR A 142 -3.77 -0.29 2.03
C THR A 142 -2.79 -1.23 2.72
N GLY A 143 -2.43 -2.34 2.09
CA GLY A 143 -1.39 -3.26 2.57
C GLY A 143 -1.68 -3.75 3.99
N PHE A 144 -0.80 -3.41 4.93
CA PHE A 144 -1.00 -3.73 6.35
C PHE A 144 -1.70 -2.61 7.15
N SER A 145 -1.94 -1.43 6.58
CA SER A 145 -2.56 -0.30 7.29
C SER A 145 -4.03 -0.52 7.64
N VAL A 146 -4.38 -0.34 8.90
CA VAL A 146 -5.72 -0.62 9.43
C VAL A 146 -6.62 0.61 9.36
N ALA A 147 -7.86 0.42 8.87
CA ALA A 147 -8.97 1.34 9.09
C ALA A 147 -9.97 0.68 10.05
N SER A 148 -10.39 1.38 11.12
CA SER A 148 -11.38 0.84 12.09
C SER A 148 -12.75 0.62 11.46
N THR A 149 -13.11 1.43 10.46
CA THR A 149 -14.32 1.28 9.66
C THR A 149 -14.03 1.56 8.17
N PRO A 150 -14.72 0.90 7.22
CA PRO A 150 -14.59 1.21 5.79
C PRO A 150 -14.93 2.65 5.41
N GLN A 151 -15.66 3.37 6.28
CA GLN A 151 -16.04 4.77 6.11
C GLN A 151 -14.91 5.75 6.42
N GLU A 152 -13.90 5.34 7.18
CA GLU A 152 -12.70 6.15 7.46
C GLU A 152 -11.67 6.13 6.32
N ILE A 153 -11.77 5.17 5.38
CA ILE A 153 -10.88 5.07 4.22
C ILE A 153 -11.02 6.35 3.38
N PRO A 154 -9.95 7.17 3.25
CA PRO A 154 -9.97 8.45 2.56
C PRO A 154 -10.42 8.35 1.10
N LYS A 155 -11.27 9.30 0.69
CA LYS A 155 -11.72 9.45 -0.71
C LYS A 155 -11.23 10.75 -1.36
N ASP A 156 -10.37 11.48 -0.65
CA ASP A 156 -9.84 12.78 -1.06
C ASP A 156 -8.40 12.99 -0.57
N GLN A 157 -7.63 13.79 -1.31
CA GLN A 157 -6.19 14.01 -1.04
C GLN A 157 -5.92 14.80 0.24
N ASN A 158 -6.84 15.64 0.69
CA ASN A 158 -6.69 16.42 1.93
C ASN A 158 -6.79 15.50 3.15
N THR A 159 -7.67 14.51 3.14
CA THR A 159 -7.76 13.48 4.19
C THR A 159 -6.57 12.52 4.15
N VAL A 160 -6.06 12.13 2.98
CA VAL A 160 -4.79 11.38 2.89
C VAL A 160 -3.62 12.18 3.48
N ALA A 161 -3.48 13.46 3.12
CA ALA A 161 -2.43 14.34 3.66
C ALA A 161 -2.50 14.50 5.19
N LYS A 162 -3.71 14.63 5.76
CA LYS A 162 -3.92 14.62 7.22
C LYS A 162 -3.40 13.33 7.87
N HIS A 163 -3.76 12.18 7.32
CA HIS A 163 -3.39 10.87 7.88
C HIS A 163 -1.87 10.64 7.78
N LEU A 164 -1.26 10.98 6.64
CA LEU A 164 0.19 10.92 6.44
C LEU A 164 0.97 11.87 7.37
N PHE A 165 0.49 13.10 7.58
CA PHE A 165 1.08 14.04 8.53
C PHE A 165 0.99 13.51 9.97
N ALA A 166 -0.17 12.96 10.36
CA ALA A 166 -0.35 12.36 11.67
C ALA A 166 0.61 11.19 11.89
N ALA A 167 0.70 10.25 10.93
CA ALA A 167 1.65 9.13 10.99
C ALA A 167 3.11 9.60 11.06
N THR A 168 3.50 10.58 10.23
CA THR A 168 4.85 11.20 10.26
C THR A 168 5.16 11.80 11.64
N THR A 169 4.18 12.50 12.23
CA THR A 169 4.32 13.09 13.57
C THR A 169 4.44 12.00 14.65
N SER A 170 3.62 10.95 14.57
CA SER A 170 3.69 9.79 15.48
C SER A 170 5.03 9.07 15.40
N PHE A 171 5.62 8.91 14.21
CA PHE A 171 6.95 8.31 14.04
C PHE A 171 8.05 9.14 14.72
N LEU A 172 8.03 10.46 14.53
CA LEU A 172 8.99 11.39 15.15
C LEU A 172 8.81 11.53 16.68
N GLN A 173 7.68 11.06 17.22
CA GLN A 173 7.45 10.95 18.67
C GLN A 173 7.91 9.59 19.23
N LEU A 174 7.81 8.51 18.45
CA LEU A 174 8.35 7.18 18.82
C LEU A 174 9.88 7.17 18.86
N ASP A 175 10.54 7.97 18.01
CA ASP A 175 11.99 8.18 18.10
C ASP A 175 12.37 9.67 18.00
N PRO A 176 12.52 10.35 19.15
CA PRO A 176 12.95 11.74 19.22
C PRO A 176 14.35 12.03 18.63
N VAL A 177 15.18 11.02 18.31
CA VAL A 177 16.49 11.25 17.68
C VAL A 177 16.32 11.92 16.32
N PHE A 178 15.30 11.51 15.55
CA PHE A 178 15.02 12.00 14.20
C PHE A 178 14.23 13.32 14.17
N LYS A 179 13.87 13.88 15.33
CA LYS A 179 13.01 15.08 15.42
C LYS A 179 13.54 16.28 14.62
N ASN A 180 14.85 16.39 14.48
CA ASN A 180 15.50 17.46 13.71
C ASN A 180 16.04 17.00 12.34
N SER A 181 15.94 15.70 12.00
CA SER A 181 16.42 15.17 10.72
C SER A 181 15.74 15.87 9.55
N PRO A 182 16.47 16.23 8.48
CA PRO A 182 15.84 16.72 7.25
C PRO A 182 15.03 15.59 6.61
N ILE A 183 13.76 15.85 6.36
CA ILE A 183 12.79 14.89 5.80
C ILE A 183 12.50 15.27 4.35
N TYR A 184 12.61 14.33 3.44
CA TYR A 184 12.05 14.43 2.09
C TYR A 184 10.86 13.48 1.97
N ILE A 185 9.78 13.94 1.34
CA ILE A 185 8.68 13.06 0.95
C ILE A 185 8.94 12.60 -0.48
N THR A 186 8.98 11.29 -0.68
CA THR A 186 9.28 10.64 -1.95
C THR A 186 8.20 9.62 -2.30
N GLY A 187 8.09 9.28 -3.59
CA GLY A 187 7.10 8.32 -4.04
C GLY A 187 6.93 8.35 -5.55
N GLU A 188 6.05 7.48 -6.05
CA GLU A 188 5.88 7.26 -7.49
C GLU A 188 4.42 7.16 -7.96
N SER A 189 4.20 7.21 -9.27
CA SER A 189 2.90 6.93 -9.90
C SER A 189 1.78 7.81 -9.30
N TYR A 190 0.72 7.26 -8.71
CA TYR A 190 -0.33 8.05 -8.06
C TYR A 190 0.16 8.87 -6.83
N ALA A 191 1.33 8.58 -6.27
CA ALA A 191 1.95 9.45 -5.26
C ALA A 191 2.39 10.81 -5.84
N GLY A 192 2.36 11.00 -7.16
CA GLY A 192 2.33 12.32 -7.79
C GLY A 192 1.16 13.21 -7.33
N LYS A 193 0.15 12.65 -6.65
CA LYS A 193 -0.85 13.38 -5.85
C LYS A 193 -0.52 13.40 -4.36
N TYR A 194 -0.14 12.26 -3.76
CA TYR A 194 0.13 12.15 -2.32
C TYR A 194 1.28 13.06 -1.85
N VAL A 195 2.43 12.99 -2.53
CA VAL A 195 3.68 13.71 -2.19
C VAL A 195 3.49 15.23 -2.13
N PRO A 196 2.93 15.92 -3.16
CA PRO A 196 2.68 17.36 -3.05
C PRO A 196 1.57 17.69 -2.04
N ALA A 197 0.56 16.83 -1.86
CA ALA A 197 -0.53 17.07 -0.90
C ALA A 197 -0.04 17.07 0.56
N ILE A 198 0.74 16.06 0.98
CA ILE A 198 1.36 16.04 2.31
C ILE A 198 2.43 17.12 2.45
N GLY A 199 3.25 17.36 1.41
CA GLY A 199 4.26 18.43 1.42
C GLY A 199 3.66 19.82 1.68
N TYR A 200 2.58 20.15 0.96
CA TYR A 200 1.82 21.39 1.18
C TYR A 200 1.19 21.44 2.59
N TYR A 201 0.55 20.36 3.03
CA TYR A 201 -0.07 20.29 4.36
C TYR A 201 0.95 20.43 5.51
N ILE A 202 2.17 19.89 5.36
CA ILE A 202 3.28 20.12 6.31
C ILE A 202 3.62 21.61 6.40
N LEU A 203 3.70 22.32 5.27
CA LEU A 203 4.00 23.77 5.26
C LEU A 203 2.89 24.58 5.96
N GLU A 204 1.61 24.28 5.68
CA GLU A 204 0.48 24.92 6.36
C GLU A 204 0.49 24.68 7.88
N LYS A 205 0.79 23.46 8.33
CA LYS A 205 0.91 23.17 9.77
C LYS A 205 2.13 23.82 10.38
N ASN A 206 3.28 23.75 9.73
CA ASN A 206 4.52 24.37 10.23
C ASN A 206 4.38 25.88 10.45
N ALA A 207 3.64 26.59 9.58
CA ALA A 207 3.37 28.02 9.75
C ALA A 207 2.67 28.36 11.08
N ASN A 208 1.88 27.42 11.61
CA ASN A 208 1.08 27.58 12.84
C ASN A 208 1.70 26.91 14.08
N LEU A 209 2.85 26.24 13.95
CA LEU A 209 3.53 25.51 15.02
C LEU A 209 4.79 26.22 15.51
N LYS A 210 5.16 26.04 16.78
CA LYS A 210 6.47 26.49 17.30
C LYS A 210 7.59 25.73 16.58
N VAL A 211 8.77 26.32 16.44
CA VAL A 211 9.91 25.68 15.75
C VAL A 211 10.22 24.28 16.30
N SER A 212 10.11 24.10 17.62
CA SER A 212 10.28 22.82 18.33
C SER A 212 9.17 21.78 18.12
N GLU A 213 8.17 22.08 17.31
CA GLU A 213 6.97 21.26 17.04
C GLU A 213 6.78 21.01 15.53
N ARG A 214 7.66 21.55 14.67
CA ARG A 214 7.58 21.45 13.21
C ARG A 214 8.15 20.13 12.68
N VAL A 215 7.61 19.66 11.56
CA VAL A 215 8.23 18.61 10.73
C VAL A 215 9.28 19.28 9.83
N ASN A 216 10.55 18.84 9.91
CA ASN A 216 11.66 19.46 9.17
C ASN A 216 11.68 19.02 7.69
N LEU A 217 10.67 19.43 6.92
CA LEU A 217 10.55 19.16 5.48
C LEU A 217 11.64 19.91 4.70
N ALA A 218 12.58 19.16 4.15
CA ALA A 218 13.70 19.65 3.34
C ALA A 218 13.40 19.63 1.83
N GLY A 219 12.43 18.82 1.38
CA GLY A 219 12.01 18.81 -0.02
C GLY A 219 11.06 17.66 -0.38
N VAL A 220 10.83 17.49 -1.68
CA VAL A 220 10.02 16.40 -2.25
C VAL A 220 10.65 15.84 -3.52
N ALA A 221 10.40 14.57 -3.84
CA ALA A 221 10.74 13.96 -5.13
C ALA A 221 9.62 13.03 -5.61
N ILE A 222 9.41 12.95 -6.92
CA ILE A 222 8.30 12.20 -7.52
C ILE A 222 8.83 11.42 -8.74
N GLY A 223 8.73 10.09 -8.73
CA GLY A 223 9.00 9.23 -9.90
C GLY A 223 7.74 9.02 -10.74
N ASP A 224 7.81 9.26 -12.05
CA ASP A 224 6.76 8.99 -13.05
C ASP A 224 5.31 9.32 -12.61
N GLY A 225 5.19 10.42 -11.87
CA GLY A 225 4.00 10.72 -11.08
C GLY A 225 2.84 11.30 -11.89
N LEU A 226 1.62 10.94 -11.51
CA LEU A 226 0.38 11.53 -12.03
C LEU A 226 0.14 12.91 -11.39
N THR A 227 0.86 13.93 -11.85
CA THR A 227 0.83 15.30 -11.32
C THR A 227 -0.24 16.16 -12.00
N ASP A 228 -0.32 16.15 -13.33
CA ASP A 228 -1.31 16.87 -14.15
C ASP A 228 -1.94 15.90 -15.18
N PRO A 229 -3.10 15.29 -14.84
CA PRO A 229 -3.77 14.34 -15.71
C PRO A 229 -4.15 14.89 -17.09
N GLU A 230 -4.57 16.15 -17.22
CA GLU A 230 -5.01 16.70 -18.50
C GLU A 230 -3.82 16.86 -19.45
N THR A 231 -2.74 17.49 -18.98
CA THR A 231 -1.51 17.63 -19.76
C THR A 231 -0.88 16.27 -20.06
N GLN A 232 -0.76 15.39 -19.06
CA GLN A 232 -0.07 14.09 -19.24
C GLN A 232 -0.82 13.17 -20.21
N VAL A 233 -2.15 13.05 -20.10
CA VAL A 233 -2.94 12.18 -21.00
C VAL A 233 -2.92 12.69 -22.44
N ALA A 234 -2.94 14.02 -22.65
CA ALA A 234 -2.82 14.61 -23.98
C ALA A 234 -1.51 14.24 -24.71
N THR A 235 -0.44 13.89 -23.98
CA THR A 235 0.83 13.43 -24.59
C THR A 235 0.82 11.96 -25.02
N HIS A 236 -0.03 11.11 -24.46
CA HIS A 236 0.05 9.65 -24.64
C HIS A 236 -0.01 9.22 -26.12
N ALA A 237 -0.91 9.82 -26.92
CA ALA A 237 -1.03 9.53 -28.35
C ALA A 237 0.21 9.97 -29.15
N LEU A 238 0.80 11.13 -28.81
CA LEU A 238 2.01 11.64 -29.47
C LEU A 238 3.22 10.78 -29.12
N ASN A 239 3.40 10.44 -27.85
CA ASN A 239 4.53 9.62 -27.38
C ASN A 239 4.50 8.25 -28.05
N ALA A 240 3.37 7.54 -27.99
CA ALA A 240 3.22 6.22 -28.61
C ALA A 240 3.48 6.23 -30.13
N TYR A 241 3.10 7.31 -30.83
CA TYR A 241 3.41 7.47 -32.24
C TYR A 241 4.91 7.68 -32.50
N TYR A 242 5.56 8.58 -31.75
CA TYR A 242 6.98 8.89 -31.97
C TYR A 242 7.94 7.77 -31.53
N VAL A 243 7.53 6.88 -30.61
CA VAL A 243 8.27 5.63 -30.33
C VAL A 243 7.89 4.46 -31.26
N GLY A 244 7.06 4.70 -32.28
CA GLY A 244 6.71 3.71 -33.31
C GLY A 244 5.72 2.63 -32.89
N LEU A 245 5.07 2.76 -31.73
CA LEU A 245 4.10 1.79 -31.21
C LEU A 245 2.75 1.87 -31.94
N ILE A 246 2.35 3.05 -32.44
CA ILE A 246 1.09 3.25 -33.18
C ILE A 246 1.29 4.05 -34.47
N ASN A 247 0.40 3.84 -35.44
CA ASN A 247 0.41 4.56 -36.71
C ASN A 247 -0.35 5.90 -36.65
N GLU A 248 -0.23 6.70 -37.72
CA GLU A 248 -0.82 8.05 -37.84
C GLU A 248 -2.35 8.07 -37.60
N ARG A 249 -3.06 7.02 -38.04
CA ARG A 249 -4.51 6.90 -37.88
C ARG A 249 -4.87 6.63 -36.42
N GLN A 250 -4.19 5.69 -35.76
CA GLN A 250 -4.37 5.38 -34.34
C GLN A 250 -4.07 6.61 -33.46
N LYS A 251 -3.00 7.37 -33.78
CA LYS A 251 -2.69 8.64 -33.14
C LYS A 251 -3.86 9.63 -33.22
N HIS A 252 -4.46 9.77 -34.41
CA HIS A 252 -5.62 10.64 -34.60
C HIS A 252 -6.84 10.16 -33.79
N GLU A 253 -7.16 8.87 -33.86
CA GLU A 253 -8.29 8.25 -33.13
C GLU A 253 -8.18 8.46 -31.61
N LEU A 254 -6.99 8.35 -31.02
CA LEU A 254 -6.74 8.65 -29.60
C LEU A 254 -6.82 10.15 -29.29
N THR A 255 -6.32 11.02 -30.17
CA THR A 255 -6.30 12.48 -29.98
C THR A 255 -7.71 13.08 -29.92
N GLN A 256 -8.71 12.42 -30.53
CA GLN A 256 -10.11 12.86 -30.54
C GLN A 256 -10.89 12.53 -29.24
N MET A 257 -10.30 11.85 -28.25
CA MET A 257 -10.99 11.45 -27.01
C MET A 257 -11.16 12.59 -25.99
N ARG A 258 -11.51 13.80 -26.44
CA ARG A 258 -11.29 15.07 -25.73
C ARG A 258 -12.27 15.41 -24.60
N ASN A 259 -13.06 14.46 -24.09
CA ASN A 259 -13.97 14.69 -22.96
C ASN A 259 -13.27 14.41 -21.63
N TRP A 260 -12.37 15.33 -21.22
CA TRP A 260 -11.44 15.14 -20.12
C TRP A 260 -11.98 15.45 -18.71
N SER A 261 -13.29 15.72 -18.54
CA SER A 261 -13.90 16.06 -17.23
C SER A 261 -13.67 15.00 -16.15
N GLU A 262 -13.43 13.75 -16.57
CA GLU A 262 -13.04 12.62 -15.74
C GLU A 262 -11.65 12.12 -16.21
N ALA A 263 -10.64 12.98 -16.12
CA ALA A 263 -9.32 12.76 -16.72
C ALA A 263 -8.63 11.44 -16.31
N THR A 264 -8.91 10.91 -15.11
CA THR A 264 -8.45 9.59 -14.66
C THR A 264 -9.06 8.46 -15.48
N ASP A 265 -10.36 8.48 -15.74
CA ASP A 265 -11.04 7.43 -16.51
C ASP A 265 -10.76 7.56 -18.01
N ALA A 266 -10.57 8.79 -18.48
CA ALA A 266 -10.03 9.05 -19.81
C ALA A 266 -8.60 8.51 -19.96
N ARG A 267 -7.70 8.70 -18.98
CA ARG A 267 -6.37 8.05 -18.92
C ARG A 267 -6.50 6.54 -19.01
N ASN A 268 -7.31 5.94 -18.15
CA ASN A 268 -7.49 4.50 -18.06
C ASN A 268 -8.05 3.91 -19.37
N LYS A 269 -8.93 4.64 -20.07
CA LYS A 269 -9.42 4.29 -21.41
C LYS A 269 -8.33 4.39 -22.47
N VAL A 270 -7.56 5.49 -22.50
CA VAL A 270 -6.46 5.69 -23.47
C VAL A 270 -5.39 4.62 -23.29
N LEU A 271 -5.01 4.27 -22.05
CA LEU A 271 -4.05 3.21 -21.77
C LEU A 271 -4.55 1.83 -22.23
N ARG A 272 -5.78 1.42 -21.85
CA ARG A 272 -6.36 0.15 -22.35
C ARG A 272 -6.42 0.10 -23.88
N MET A 273 -6.74 1.21 -24.53
CA MET A 273 -6.73 1.27 -26.00
C MET A 273 -5.31 1.17 -26.58
N LEU A 274 -4.31 1.82 -25.99
CA LEU A 274 -2.92 1.68 -26.39
C LEU A 274 -2.41 0.24 -26.24
N GLN A 275 -2.71 -0.44 -25.14
CA GLN A 275 -2.32 -1.83 -24.93
C GLN A 275 -2.95 -2.74 -25.99
N ASN A 276 -4.27 -2.61 -26.22
CA ASN A 276 -4.99 -3.36 -27.26
C ASN A 276 -4.51 -3.04 -28.69
N MET A 277 -4.07 -1.81 -28.97
CA MET A 277 -3.56 -1.39 -30.28
C MET A 277 -2.13 -1.86 -30.57
N THR A 278 -1.34 -2.12 -29.52
CA THR A 278 0.10 -2.44 -29.62
C THR A 278 0.40 -3.92 -29.39
N GLY A 279 -0.46 -4.64 -28.67
CA GLY A 279 -0.18 -6.00 -28.23
C GLY A 279 0.91 -6.09 -27.15
N LEU A 280 1.25 -4.97 -26.49
CA LEU A 280 2.24 -4.95 -25.41
C LEU A 280 1.76 -5.75 -24.20
N ALA A 281 2.66 -6.55 -23.64
CA ALA A 281 2.43 -7.31 -22.41
C ALA A 281 2.08 -6.40 -21.21
N THR A 282 2.68 -5.22 -21.15
CA THR A 282 2.41 -4.19 -20.14
C THR A 282 2.72 -2.80 -20.71
N LEU A 283 2.12 -1.76 -20.13
CA LEU A 283 2.43 -0.35 -20.43
C LEU A 283 3.36 0.30 -19.39
N TYR A 284 3.76 -0.42 -18.35
CA TYR A 284 4.76 0.06 -17.39
C TYR A 284 6.19 -0.05 -17.95
N ASP A 285 6.49 -1.14 -18.65
CA ASP A 285 7.74 -1.34 -19.39
C ASP A 285 7.46 -2.00 -20.75
N TYR A 286 7.63 -1.24 -21.84
CA TYR A 286 7.39 -1.72 -23.21
C TYR A 286 8.48 -2.67 -23.74
N THR A 287 9.56 -2.89 -22.98
CA THR A 287 10.59 -3.90 -23.30
C THR A 287 10.23 -5.30 -22.77
N THR A 288 9.31 -5.36 -21.79
CA THR A 288 8.79 -6.60 -21.21
C THR A 288 7.88 -7.34 -22.21
N LYS A 289 8.10 -8.65 -22.35
CA LYS A 289 7.47 -9.50 -23.39
C LYS A 289 6.45 -10.51 -22.86
N VAL A 290 6.33 -10.62 -21.54
CA VAL A 290 5.42 -11.52 -20.83
C VAL A 290 4.65 -10.65 -19.84
N PRO A 291 3.31 -10.77 -19.69
CA PRO A 291 2.58 -10.02 -18.68
C PRO A 291 3.14 -10.26 -17.27
N TYR A 292 2.93 -9.30 -16.36
CA TYR A 292 3.15 -9.57 -14.95
C TYR A 292 2.04 -10.51 -14.44
N GLU A 293 2.36 -11.41 -13.52
CA GLU A 293 1.37 -12.31 -12.92
C GLU A 293 0.50 -11.54 -11.92
N ASP A 294 -0.73 -11.23 -12.30
CA ASP A 294 -1.71 -10.45 -11.52
C ASP A 294 -2.95 -11.26 -11.06
N ASP A 295 -2.95 -12.59 -11.29
CA ASP A 295 -3.95 -13.56 -10.81
C ASP A 295 -4.34 -13.37 -9.33
N LEU A 296 -3.37 -13.00 -8.47
CA LEU A 296 -3.56 -12.79 -7.03
C LEU A 296 -4.25 -11.47 -6.67
N VAL A 297 -4.40 -10.55 -7.63
CA VAL A 297 -4.99 -9.22 -7.48
C VAL A 297 -6.32 -9.11 -8.23
N GLU A 298 -6.50 -9.78 -9.37
CA GLU A 298 -7.80 -9.81 -10.06
C GLU A 298 -8.87 -10.61 -9.31
N ASN A 299 -8.47 -11.53 -8.40
CA ASN A 299 -9.38 -12.43 -7.67
C ASN A 299 -9.63 -12.03 -6.20
N SER A 300 -9.24 -10.82 -5.76
CA SER A 300 -9.31 -10.36 -4.36
C SER A 300 -10.34 -9.24 -4.12
#